data_AF-A0AAN8SIZ5-F1
#
_entry.id   AF-A0AAN8SIZ5-F1
#
_cell.length_a   1.000
_cell.length_b   1.000
_cell.length_c   1.000
_cell.angle_alpha   90.00
_cell.angle_beta   90.00
_cell.angle_gamma   90.00
#
_symmetry.space_group_name_H-M   'P 1'
#
loop_
_entity.id
_entity.type
_entity.pdbx_description
1 polymer ?
#
loop_
_entity_poly.entity_id
_entity_poly.type
_entity_poly.pdbx_seq_one_letter_code
_entity_poly.pdbx_strand_id
1 'polypeptide(L)' 'MNSLGTSIVNGIYRIVINQILQSPGIYYRSELDHNGISVYTGTIISDWGGRSELEIDRKARIWARIFYKINSDWLWFV' A
#
# COMPACT_ATOMS: atom_id res chain seq x y z
N MET A 1 2.34 -2.15 -28.48
CA MET A 1 3.57 -1.41 -28.10
C MET A 1 4.53 -1.48 -29.29
N ASN A 2 5.08 -0.36 -29.75
CA ASN A 2 6.06 -0.36 -30.84
C ASN A 2 7.45 -0.78 -30.33
N SER A 3 8.41 -0.96 -31.26
CA SER A 3 9.80 -1.32 -30.94
C SER A 3 10.51 -0.33 -30.03
N LEU A 4 9.99 0.90 -29.91
CA LEU A 4 10.48 1.97 -29.03
C LEU A 4 9.79 1.98 -27.65
N GLY A 5 8.89 1.05 -27.35
CA GLY A 5 8.21 0.97 -26.05
C GLY A 5 7.04 1.95 -25.88
N THR A 6 6.55 2.56 -26.96
CA THR A 6 5.39 3.47 -26.93
C THR A 6 4.11 2.75 -27.35
N SER A 7 2.99 3.21 -26.82
CA SER A 7 1.64 2.72 -27.13
C SER A 7 0.79 3.86 -27.69
N ILE A 8 -0.08 3.57 -28.66
CA ILE A 8 -0.98 4.57 -29.24
C ILE A 8 -2.29 4.53 -28.46
N VAL A 9 -2.70 5.66 -27.88
CA VAL A 9 -3.98 5.81 -27.16
C VAL A 9 -4.69 7.04 -27.72
N ASN A 10 -5.90 6.86 -28.27
CA ASN A 10 -6.67 7.91 -28.96
C ASN A 10 -5.86 8.64 -30.06
N GLY A 11 -5.03 7.90 -30.81
CA GLY A 11 -4.22 8.46 -31.90
C GLY A 11 -2.94 9.20 -31.45
N ILE A 12 -2.67 9.27 -30.15
CA ILE A 12 -1.47 9.93 -29.59
C ILE A 12 -0.53 8.88 -29.00
N TYR A 13 0.78 9.05 -29.23
CA TYR A 13 1.80 8.21 -28.60
C TYR A 13 1.91 8.49 -27.10
N ARG A 14 1.83 7.43 -26.30
CA ARG A 14 1.99 7.45 -24.84
C ARG A 14 3.02 6.42 -24.41
N ILE A 15 3.69 6.70 -23.30
CA ILE A 15 4.63 5.78 -22.66
C ILE A 15 4.00 5.30 -21.36
N VAL A 16 3.99 3.99 -21.16
CA VAL A 16 3.55 3.37 -19.90
C VAL A 16 4.77 3.25 -19.01
N ILE A 17 4.67 3.78 -17.78
CA ILE A 17 5.71 3.66 -16.77
C ILE A 17 5.36 2.55 -15.78
N ASN A 18 6.37 1.80 -15.37
CA ASN A 18 6.20 0.81 -14.31
C ASN A 18 6.11 1.52 -12.95
N GLN A 19 5.09 1.17 -12.18
CA GLN A 19 4.97 1.60 -10.79
C GLN A 19 5.80 0.69 -9.89
N ILE A 20 6.38 1.24 -8.84
CA ILE A 20 6.99 0.48 -7.75
C ILE A 20 6.01 0.54 -6.58
N LEU A 21 5.43 -0.62 -6.25
CA LEU A 21 4.47 -0.77 -5.15
C LEU A 21 4.98 -1.84 -4.17
N GLN A 22 4.57 -1.72 -2.92
CA GLN A 22 4.80 -2.75 -1.92
C GLN A 22 4.03 -4.02 -2.28
N SER A 23 4.70 -5.18 -2.27
CA SER A 23 4.04 -6.44 -2.56
C SER A 23 3.03 -6.81 -1.48
N PRO A 24 1.97 -7.55 -1.81
CA PRO A 24 1.10 -8.16 -0.81
C PRO A 24 1.90 -9.03 0.17
N GLY A 25 1.50 -9.02 1.43
CA GLY A 25 2.21 -9.70 2.50
C GLY A 25 2.02 -9.08 3.88
N ILE A 26 2.75 -9.62 4.85
CA ILE A 26 2.77 -9.16 6.23
C ILE A 26 4.11 -8.49 6.51
N TYR A 27 4.07 -7.26 6.98
CA TYR A 27 5.24 -6.45 7.29
C TYR A 27 5.24 -6.11 8.78
N TYR A 28 6.38 -6.29 9.42
CA TYR A 28 6.56 -5.92 10.83
C TYR A 28 7.45 -4.70 10.92
N ARG A 29 7.08 -3.79 11.81
CA ARG A 29 7.87 -2.62 12.19
C ARG A 29 7.96 -2.54 13.70
N SER A 30 9.12 -2.16 14.20
CA SER A 30 9.30 -1.76 15.59
C SER A 30 9.76 -0.31 15.62
N GLU A 31 9.07 0.52 16.40
CA GLU A 31 9.42 1.93 16.60
C GLU A 31 9.70 2.15 18.10
N LEU A 32 10.78 2.86 18.41
CA LEU A 32 11.10 3.28 19.76
C LEU A 32 10.38 4.60 20.04
N ASP A 33 9.48 4.57 21.01
CA ASP A 33 8.77 5.76 21.43
C ASP A 33 9.66 6.65 22.32
N HIS A 34 9.28 7.91 22.53
CA HIS A 34 10.03 8.91 23.29
C HIS A 34 10.30 8.52 24.75
N ASN A 35 9.50 7.58 25.29
CA ASN A 35 9.66 7.03 26.63
C ASN A 35 10.56 5.77 26.68
N GLY A 36 11.18 5.40 25.55
CA GLY A 36 12.06 4.21 25.45
C GLY A 36 11.31 2.87 25.39
N ILE A 37 10.00 2.90 25.12
CA ILE A 37 9.18 1.69 25.00
C ILE A 37 9.06 1.33 23.52
N SER A 38 9.35 0.08 23.16
CA SER A 38 9.18 -0.43 21.80
C SER A 38 7.71 -0.68 21.49
N VAL A 39 7.20 0.01 20.48
CA VAL A 39 5.89 -0.27 19.88
C VAL A 39 6.10 -1.20 18.68
N TYR A 40 5.26 -2.22 18.57
CA TYR A 40 5.30 -3.17 17.46
C TYR A 40 4.06 -3.01 16.59
N THR A 41 4.28 -2.84 15.29
CA THR A 41 3.23 -2.67 14.29
C THR A 41 3.34 -3.76 13.23
N GLY A 42 2.25 -4.48 12.98
CA GLY A 42 2.09 -5.43 11.89
C GLY A 42 1.15 -4.88 10.83
N THR A 43 1.62 -4.66 9.61
CA THR A 43 0.80 -4.25 8.47
C THR A 43 0.56 -5.43 7.56
N ILE A 44 -0.71 -5.75 7.31
CA ILE A 44 -1.16 -6.78 6.39
C ILE A 44 -1.69 -6.09 5.14
N ILE A 45 -1.09 -6.40 3.99
CA ILE A 45 -1.52 -5.94 2.67
C ILE A 45 -2.04 -7.14 1.92
N SER A 46 -3.34 -7.17 1.62
CA SER A 46 -3.94 -8.23 0.85
C SER A 46 -3.80 -7.99 -0.66
N ASP A 47 -3.78 -9.07 -1.44
CA ASP A 47 -3.68 -9.01 -2.91
C ASP A 47 -4.83 -8.21 -3.55
N TRP A 48 -5.94 -8.05 -2.83
CA TRP A 48 -7.18 -7.43 -3.31
C TRP A 48 -7.37 -5.99 -2.82
N GLY A 49 -6.30 -5.38 -2.27
CA GLY A 49 -6.30 -3.96 -1.87
C GLY A 49 -6.84 -3.68 -0.47
N GLY A 50 -7.11 -4.71 0.33
CA GLY A 50 -7.37 -4.54 1.76
C GLY A 50 -6.08 -4.26 2.51
N ARG A 51 -6.14 -3.34 3.48
CA ARG A 51 -5.02 -3.07 4.38
C ARG A 51 -5.50 -3.15 5.82
N SER A 52 -4.80 -3.93 6.62
CA SER A 52 -5.07 -4.02 8.05
C SER A 52 -3.79 -3.75 8.83
N GLU A 53 -3.90 -2.95 9.89
CA GLU A 53 -2.79 -2.60 10.76
C GLU A 53 -3.10 -3.11 12.17
N LEU A 54 -2.15 -3.85 12.73
CA LEU A 54 -2.16 -4.35 14.09
C LEU A 54 -1.07 -3.61 14.86
N GLU A 55 -1.40 -3.08 16.01
CA GLU A 55 -0.46 -2.35 16.86
C GLU A 55 -0.51 -2.88 18.28
N ILE A 56 0.64 -3.08 18.88
CA ILE A 56 0.78 -3.44 20.29
C ILE A 56 1.24 -2.19 21.04
N ASP A 57 0.33 -1.62 21.83
CA ASP A 57 0.57 -0.44 22.65
C ASP A 57 1.41 -0.79 23.89
N ARG A 58 2.01 0.23 24.51
CA ARG A 58 2.85 0.19 25.72
C ARG A 58 2.20 -0.55 26.90
N LYS A 59 0.86 -0.60 26.95
CA LYS A 59 0.08 -1.31 27.98
C LYS A 59 -0.25 -2.77 27.61
N ALA A 60 0.47 -3.36 26.65
CA ALA A 60 0.24 -4.69 26.10
C ALA A 60 -1.19 -4.87 25.53
N ARG A 61 -1.77 -3.80 25.00
CA ARG A 61 -3.08 -3.83 24.35
C ARG A 61 -2.87 -3.95 22.85
N ILE A 62 -3.74 -4.74 22.21
CA ILE A 62 -3.73 -4.91 20.77
C ILE A 62 -4.80 -4.00 20.18
N TRP A 63 -4.38 -3.14 19.26
CA TRP A 63 -5.26 -2.32 18.44
C TRP A 63 -5.27 -2.88 17.02
N ALA A 64 -6.45 -2.94 16.41
CA ALA A 64 -6.62 -3.33 15.03
C ALA A 64 -7.31 -2.21 14.27
N ARG A 65 -6.74 -1.81 13.14
CA ARG A 65 -7.32 -0.85 12.20
C ARG A 65 -7.49 -1.54 10.86
N ILE A 66 -8.69 -1.49 10.31
CA ILE A 66 -9.04 -2.10 9.03
C ILE A 66 -9.35 -1.00 8.04
N PHE A 67 -8.67 -1.00 6.91
CA PHE A 67 -8.91 -0.12 5.77
C PHE A 67 -9.47 -0.94 4.61
N TYR A 68 -10.69 -0.60 4.22
CA TYR A 68 -11.31 -1.15 3.03
C TYR A 68 -10.99 -0.26 1.84
N LYS A 69 -10.57 -0.86 0.72
CA LYS A 69 -10.51 -0.15 -0.56
C LYS A 69 -11.93 0.12 -1.03
N ILE A 70 -12.38 1.37 -0.92
CA ILE A 70 -13.55 1.85 -1.67
C ILE A 70 -13.03 2.11 -3.09
N ASN A 71 -13.43 1.27 -4.05
CA ASN A 71 -13.04 1.40 -5.45
C ASN A 71 -13.34 2.83 -5.96
N SER A 72 -12.30 3.65 -6.09
CA SER A 72 -12.32 4.97 -6.73
C SER A 72 -11.44 5.01 -7.98
N ASP A 73 -11.12 3.83 -8.54
CA ASP A 73 -10.17 3.67 -9.65
C ASP A 73 -10.76 4.08 -11.03
N TRP A 74 -11.99 4.60 -11.09
CA TRP A 74 -12.59 5.11 -12.34
C TRP A 74 -12.48 6.63 -12.52
N LEU A 75 -12.14 7.39 -11.47
CA LEU A 75 -12.12 8.86 -11.52
C LEU A 75 -10.76 9.46 -11.92
N TRP A 76 -9.70 8.66 -12.00
CA TRP A 76 -8.34 9.15 -12.25
C TRP A 76 -7.82 8.93 -13.68
N PHE A 77 -8.65 8.35 -14.56
CA PHE A 77 -8.27 8.02 -15.95
C PHE A 77 -9.09 8.76 -17.02
N VAL A 78 -9.81 9.84 -16.65
CA VAL A 78 -10.45 10.76 -17.61
C VAL A 78 -9.65 12.06 -17.69
#